data_AF-A0A397ARE9-F1
#
_entry.id   AF-A0A397ARE9-F1
#
_cell.length_a   1.000
_cell.length_b   1.000
_cell.length_c   1.000
_cell.angle_alpha   90.00
_cell.angle_beta   90.00
_cell.angle_gamma   90.00
#
_symmetry.space_group_name_H-M   'P 1'
#
loop_
_entity.id
_entity.type
_entity.pdbx_description
1 polymer ?
#
loop_
_entity_poly.entity_id
_entity_poly.type
_entity_poly.pdbx_seq_one_letter_code
_entity_poly.pdbx_strand_id
1 'polypeptide(L)'
;MSSIPTGSSSPVGPILLGATALGLYTFRQSFLTTFMDPVLMPLLRLLDPETSHDTVPDDPSLHVSVLGLSFDNPIGIAAGFDKHADAMQGLLDMGFGFVEIGSVTPLPQDGNPKPRVFRLVEDQGVINRYGFNSQGHAKVRERLEKYKYWTLSTTTSKQYRRGPLGVNLGKNKTSDSPIEDYVRGVETLGPFGDYLVINISSPNTPGLRSLQGKKELHALVSAVLDARNKLWKRLPLLVKIAPDLTSDDMRDIAEVALALQIDGLIVSNTTISRPESLLSH
;
A
#
# COMPACT_ATOMS: atom_id res chain seq x y z
N MET A 1 -44.51 37.71 -7.36
CA MET A 1 -44.00 38.36 -6.13
C MET A 1 -43.58 37.27 -5.17
N SER A 2 -42.29 36.98 -5.09
CA SER A 2 -41.65 36.25 -3.99
C SER A 2 -40.17 36.60 -4.08
N SER A 3 -39.71 37.39 -3.12
CA SER A 3 -38.36 37.96 -3.01
C SER A 3 -37.41 36.93 -2.42
N ILE A 4 -36.35 36.61 -3.16
CA ILE A 4 -35.17 35.90 -2.64
C ILE A 4 -34.37 36.89 -1.79
N PRO A 5 -34.02 36.59 -0.52
CA PRO A 5 -33.14 37.45 0.26
C PRO A 5 -31.71 37.34 -0.27
N THR A 6 -31.15 38.44 -0.76
CA THR A 6 -29.72 38.57 -1.06
C THR A 6 -28.96 38.81 0.23
N GLY A 7 -28.60 37.72 0.93
CA GLY A 7 -27.65 37.76 2.03
C GLY A 7 -26.22 37.85 1.49
N SER A 8 -25.55 38.97 1.71
CA SER A 8 -24.11 39.11 1.47
C SER A 8 -23.34 38.26 2.49
N SER A 9 -22.94 37.03 2.12
CA SER A 9 -21.98 36.27 2.89
C SER A 9 -20.59 36.88 2.70
N SER A 10 -20.10 37.56 3.73
CA SER A 10 -18.73 38.06 3.77
C SER A 10 -17.74 36.89 3.57
N PRO A 11 -16.79 36.96 2.62
CA PRO A 11 -15.80 35.91 2.39
C PRO A 11 -14.78 35.79 3.54
N VAL A 12 -14.86 36.68 4.53
CA VAL A 12 -13.91 36.75 5.66
C VAL A 12 -14.08 35.55 6.62
N GLY A 13 -15.31 35.05 6.82
CA GLY A 13 -15.57 33.93 7.74
C GLY A 13 -14.90 32.61 7.34
N PRO A 14 -15.08 32.12 6.10
CA PRO A 14 -14.45 30.89 5.60
C PRO A 14 -12.92 30.98 5.53
N ILE A 15 -12.37 32.16 5.17
CA ILE A 15 -10.92 32.38 5.05
C ILE A 15 -10.26 32.37 6.44
N LEU A 16 -10.89 32.98 7.44
CA LEU A 16 -10.36 33.01 8.81
C LEU A 16 -10.37 31.61 9.45
N LEU A 17 -11.42 30.81 9.22
CA LEU A 17 -11.48 29.41 9.66
C LEU A 17 -10.41 28.54 8.98
N GLY A 18 -10.21 28.70 7.66
CA GLY A 18 -9.16 27.98 6.91
C GLY A 18 -7.75 28.34 7.37
N ALA A 19 -7.47 29.61 7.60
CA ALA A 19 -6.18 30.09 8.11
C ALA A 19 -5.92 29.62 9.55
N THR A 20 -6.96 29.59 10.40
CA THR A 20 -6.84 29.11 11.79
C THR A 20 -6.60 27.60 11.83
N ALA A 21 -7.31 26.82 11.01
CA ALA A 21 -7.10 25.38 10.88
C ALA A 21 -5.71 25.04 10.32
N LEU A 22 -5.23 25.79 9.31
CA LEU A 22 -3.89 25.64 8.76
C LEU A 22 -2.82 26.04 9.77
N GLY A 23 -3.05 27.11 10.55
CA GLY A 23 -2.16 27.53 11.64
C GLY A 23 -2.08 26.49 12.76
N LEU A 24 -3.21 25.92 13.16
CA LEU A 24 -3.27 24.82 14.13
C LEU A 24 -2.59 23.55 13.60
N TYR A 25 -2.79 23.23 12.32
CA TYR A 25 -2.16 22.07 11.67
C TYR A 25 -0.63 22.23 11.58
N THR A 26 -0.16 23.39 11.13
CA THR A 26 1.29 23.68 11.01
C THR A 26 1.95 23.76 12.38
N PHE A 27 1.31 24.37 13.38
CA PHE A 27 1.80 24.36 14.76
C PHE A 27 1.85 22.94 15.34
N ARG A 28 0.79 22.13 15.14
CA ARG A 28 0.75 20.73 15.57
C ARG A 28 1.85 19.91 14.90
N GLN A 29 2.06 20.06 13.59
CA GLN A 29 3.12 19.36 12.87
C GLN A 29 4.53 19.78 13.34
N SER A 30 4.73 21.08 13.56
CA SER A 30 6.00 21.58 14.08
C SER A 30 6.27 21.09 15.50
N PHE A 31 5.25 21.05 16.36
CA PHE A 31 5.33 20.46 17.69
C PHE A 31 5.62 18.96 17.64
N LEU A 32 4.96 18.19 16.77
CA LEU A 32 5.20 16.76 16.60
C LEU A 32 6.65 16.47 16.18
N THR A 33 7.12 17.16 15.14
CA THR A 33 8.45 16.90 14.56
C THR A 33 9.61 17.48 15.37
N THR A 34 9.41 18.58 16.09
CA THR A 34 10.49 19.29 16.81
C THR A 34 10.56 18.91 18.29
N PHE A 35 9.45 18.47 18.89
CA PHE A 35 9.37 18.16 20.32
C PHE A 35 8.95 16.71 20.58
N MET A 36 7.93 16.20 19.89
CA MET A 36 7.48 14.83 20.16
C MET A 36 8.49 13.78 19.71
N ASP A 37 8.97 13.84 18.47
CA ASP A 37 9.88 12.83 17.92
C ASP A 37 11.28 12.81 18.55
N PRO A 38 11.99 13.95 18.73
CA PRO A 38 13.35 13.93 19.26
C PRO A 38 13.43 13.97 20.79
N VAL A 39 12.37 14.40 21.51
CA VAL A 39 12.41 14.58 22.97
C VAL A 39 11.41 13.68 23.69
N LEU A 40 10.13 13.72 23.32
CA LEU A 40 9.11 12.97 24.06
C LEU A 40 9.13 11.46 23.76
N MET A 41 9.35 11.05 22.51
CA MET A 41 9.36 9.63 22.12
C MET A 41 10.50 8.83 22.78
N PRO A 42 11.73 9.35 22.91
CA PRO A 42 12.75 8.72 23.74
C PRO A 42 12.35 8.58 25.22
N LEU A 43 11.64 9.54 25.79
CA LEU A 43 11.18 9.52 27.18
C LEU A 43 9.99 8.56 27.38
N LEU A 44 9.05 8.50 26.44
CA LEU A 44 7.92 7.56 26.46
C LEU A 44 8.40 6.10 26.37
N ARG A 45 9.53 5.85 25.69
CA ARG A 45 10.20 4.54 25.66
C ARG A 45 10.85 4.14 26.99
N LEU A 46 10.92 5.04 27.97
CA LEU A 46 11.36 4.75 29.34
C LEU A 46 10.19 4.42 30.28
N LEU A 47 8.95 4.64 29.85
CA LEU A 47 7.77 4.15 30.58
C LEU A 47 7.62 2.65 30.37
N ASP A 48 6.91 2.01 31.30
CA ASP A 48 6.60 0.59 31.21
C ASP A 48 5.85 0.31 29.89
N PRO A 49 6.30 -0.69 29.10
CA PRO A 49 5.74 -0.94 27.77
C PRO A 49 4.23 -1.11 27.82
N GLU A 50 3.66 -1.80 28.82
CA GLU A 50 2.21 -2.04 28.92
C GLU A 50 1.42 -0.75 29.11
N THR A 51 1.95 0.22 29.86
CA THR A 51 1.28 1.53 30.04
C THR A 51 1.42 2.44 28.81
N SER A 52 2.45 2.24 28.00
CA SER A 52 2.60 2.92 26.70
C SER A 52 1.88 2.19 25.54
N HIS A 53 1.39 0.96 25.77
CA HIS A 53 0.81 0.10 24.75
C HIS A 53 -0.70 0.23 24.58
N ASP A 54 -1.39 0.89 25.52
CA ASP A 54 -2.80 1.23 25.33
C ASP A 54 -2.88 2.32 24.25
N THR A 55 -2.93 1.84 23.00
CA THR A 55 -3.15 2.66 21.83
C THR A 55 -4.45 3.43 22.04
N VAL A 56 -4.34 4.76 22.03
CA VAL A 56 -5.52 5.62 21.92
C VAL A 56 -6.27 5.14 20.68
N PRO A 57 -7.54 4.72 20.80
CA PRO A 57 -8.29 4.25 19.65
C PRO A 57 -8.35 5.38 18.60
N ASP A 58 -8.27 4.98 17.33
CA ASP A 58 -8.40 5.94 16.22
C ASP A 58 -9.71 6.72 16.34
N ASP A 59 -9.68 7.98 15.92
CA ASP A 59 -10.89 8.81 15.87
C ASP A 59 -11.90 8.16 14.91
N PRO A 60 -13.17 7.95 15.30
CA PRO A 60 -14.18 7.34 14.43
C PRO A 60 -14.37 8.03 13.08
N SER A 61 -14.01 9.31 12.96
CA SER A 61 -14.03 10.05 11.69
C SER A 61 -13.00 9.56 10.65
N LEU A 62 -11.98 8.81 11.08
CA LEU A 62 -10.99 8.17 10.20
C LEU A 62 -11.47 6.84 9.63
N HIS A 63 -12.57 6.29 10.13
CA HIS A 63 -13.06 4.99 9.69
C HIS A 63 -13.48 5.02 8.21
N VAL A 64 -12.98 4.07 7.42
CA VAL A 64 -13.30 3.96 5.99
C VAL A 64 -13.82 2.57 5.67
N SER A 65 -14.88 2.50 4.86
CA SER A 65 -15.36 1.27 4.24
C SER A 65 -15.20 1.37 2.73
N VAL A 66 -14.32 0.54 2.17
CA VAL A 66 -14.01 0.51 0.72
C VAL A 66 -13.64 -0.91 0.31
N LEU A 67 -13.94 -1.31 -0.92
CA LEU A 67 -13.70 -2.68 -1.42
C LEU A 67 -14.45 -3.78 -0.64
N GLY A 68 -15.49 -3.43 0.12
CA GLY A 68 -16.15 -4.34 1.07
C GLY A 68 -15.29 -4.67 2.30
N LEU A 69 -14.23 -3.91 2.52
CA LEU A 69 -13.32 -4.01 3.67
C LEU A 69 -13.51 -2.79 4.58
N SER A 70 -13.30 -3.00 5.87
CA SER A 70 -13.38 -1.98 6.90
C SER A 70 -11.97 -1.65 7.39
N PHE A 71 -11.67 -0.35 7.46
CA PHE A 71 -10.38 0.19 7.87
C PHE A 71 -10.62 1.13 9.05
N ASP A 72 -9.92 0.90 10.16
CA ASP A 72 -10.01 1.75 11.35
C ASP A 72 -9.51 3.18 11.03
N ASN A 73 -8.49 3.27 10.18
CA ASN A 73 -8.00 4.51 9.61
C ASN A 73 -7.50 4.30 8.16
N PRO A 74 -7.38 5.35 7.31
CA PRO A 74 -7.06 5.19 5.90
C PRO A 74 -5.56 5.09 5.60
N ILE A 75 -4.70 5.02 6.63
CA ILE A 75 -3.25 5.09 6.49
C ILE A 75 -2.67 3.67 6.60
N GLY A 76 -1.95 3.22 5.57
CA GLY A 76 -1.36 1.88 5.55
C GLY A 76 0.10 1.83 5.11
N ILE A 77 0.70 0.66 5.32
CA ILE A 77 2.04 0.34 4.83
C ILE A 77 1.96 -0.19 3.40
N ALA A 78 2.63 0.49 2.48
CA ALA A 78 2.73 0.08 1.09
C ALA A 78 3.65 -1.15 0.89
N ALA A 79 3.42 -1.89 -0.20
CA ALA A 79 4.34 -2.96 -0.63
C ALA A 79 5.77 -2.45 -0.79
N GLY A 80 6.71 -3.35 -0.53
CA GLY A 80 8.15 -3.10 -0.58
C GLY A 80 8.77 -2.93 0.80
N PHE A 81 7.98 -2.67 1.84
CA PHE A 81 8.44 -2.65 3.23
C PHE A 81 8.49 -4.08 3.81
N ASP A 82 7.35 -4.70 4.10
CA ASP A 82 7.28 -6.10 4.52
C ASP A 82 7.13 -7.03 3.30
N LYS A 83 8.24 -7.24 2.59
CA LYS A 83 8.24 -8.05 1.35
C LYS A 83 7.89 -9.52 1.58
N HIS A 84 8.06 -10.04 2.79
CA HIS A 84 8.06 -11.48 3.03
C HIS A 84 7.12 -11.93 4.15
N ALA A 85 6.23 -11.04 4.63
CA ALA A 85 5.31 -11.31 5.73
C ALA A 85 6.05 -11.56 7.06
N ASP A 86 7.12 -10.82 7.32
CA ASP A 86 7.96 -10.94 8.52
C ASP A 86 7.39 -10.15 9.71
N ALA A 87 6.69 -9.03 9.49
CA ALA A 87 6.38 -8.05 10.53
C ALA A 87 4.94 -7.53 10.51
N MET A 88 4.03 -8.25 9.85
CA MET A 88 2.64 -7.81 9.60
C MET A 88 1.91 -7.35 10.87
N GLN A 89 1.97 -8.13 11.95
CA GLN A 89 1.29 -7.77 13.20
C GLN A 89 1.90 -6.55 13.86
N GLY A 90 3.23 -6.51 13.96
CA GLY A 90 3.93 -5.36 14.54
C GLY A 90 3.66 -4.07 13.78
N LEU A 91 3.50 -4.13 12.45
CA LEU A 91 3.08 -2.98 11.65
C LEU A 91 1.67 -2.52 12.01
N LEU A 92 0.71 -3.44 12.15
CA LEU A 92 -0.65 -3.08 12.56
C LEU A 92 -0.67 -2.54 14.00
N ASP A 93 0.13 -3.10 14.90
CA ASP A 93 0.25 -2.65 16.29
C ASP A 93 0.87 -1.25 16.41
N MET A 94 1.61 -0.79 15.39
CA MET A 94 2.07 0.60 15.29
C MET A 94 0.97 1.59 14.88
N GLY A 95 -0.25 1.12 14.57
CA GLY A 95 -1.41 1.96 14.26
C GLY A 95 -1.74 2.09 12.76
N PHE A 96 -1.07 1.35 11.87
CA PHE A 96 -1.45 1.34 10.46
C PHE A 96 -2.80 0.62 10.27
N GLY A 97 -3.74 1.28 9.59
CA GLY A 97 -5.06 0.72 9.30
C GLY A 97 -5.05 -0.43 8.30
N PHE A 98 -3.96 -0.63 7.55
CA PHE A 98 -3.73 -1.81 6.71
C PHE A 98 -2.24 -2.02 6.38
N VAL A 99 -1.88 -3.23 5.96
CA VAL A 99 -0.51 -3.58 5.54
C VAL A 99 -0.56 -4.31 4.20
N GLU A 100 0.28 -3.88 3.25
CA GLU A 100 0.48 -4.56 1.98
C GLU A 100 1.85 -5.26 1.96
N ILE A 101 1.85 -6.60 1.98
CA ILE A 101 3.10 -7.39 1.85
C ILE A 101 3.54 -7.50 0.39
N GLY A 102 4.80 -7.85 0.17
CA GLY A 102 5.35 -8.13 -1.17
C GLY A 102 6.08 -6.93 -1.79
N SER A 103 6.28 -6.86 -3.10
CA SER A 103 5.85 -7.84 -4.11
C SER A 103 6.54 -9.20 -3.94
N VAL A 104 5.74 -10.26 -3.89
CA VAL A 104 6.23 -11.64 -3.81
C VAL A 104 6.22 -12.25 -5.21
N THR A 105 7.28 -12.98 -5.54
CA THR A 105 7.43 -13.74 -6.79
C THR A 105 7.28 -15.24 -6.55
N PRO A 106 6.93 -16.05 -7.57
CA PRO A 106 6.80 -17.50 -7.41
C PRO A 106 8.04 -18.17 -6.83
N LEU A 107 9.17 -18.00 -7.50
CA LEU A 107 10.46 -18.51 -7.09
C LEU A 107 11.23 -17.47 -6.28
N PRO A 108 12.12 -17.90 -5.36
CA PRO A 108 13.06 -17.01 -4.72
C PRO A 108 13.96 -16.31 -5.75
N GLN A 109 14.29 -15.05 -5.48
CA GLN A 109 15.30 -14.31 -6.26
C GLN A 109 15.92 -13.21 -5.40
N ASP A 110 17.23 -13.00 -5.55
CA ASP A 110 17.98 -12.04 -4.73
C ASP A 110 17.67 -10.57 -5.05
N GLY A 111 17.12 -10.30 -6.24
CA GLY A 111 16.96 -8.96 -6.81
C GLY A 111 18.23 -8.46 -7.51
N ASN A 112 18.33 -7.15 -7.75
CA ASN A 112 19.52 -6.56 -8.39
C ASN A 112 20.70 -6.44 -7.40
N PRO A 113 21.96 -6.37 -7.88
CA PRO A 113 23.14 -6.22 -7.02
C PRO A 113 23.08 -5.01 -6.08
N LYS A 114 23.71 -5.12 -4.90
CA LYS A 114 23.87 -4.01 -3.95
C LYS A 114 25.05 -3.11 -4.36
N PRO A 115 25.05 -1.81 -4.00
CA PRO A 115 24.00 -1.05 -3.31
C PRO A 115 22.81 -0.73 -4.24
N ARG A 116 21.60 -0.77 -3.66
CA ARG A 116 20.33 -0.72 -4.40
C ARG A 116 19.22 0.10 -3.74
N VAL A 117 19.55 0.84 -2.68
CA VAL A 117 18.66 1.80 -2.02
C VAL A 117 19.52 2.98 -1.55
N PHE A 118 19.05 4.18 -1.80
CA PHE A 118 19.75 5.44 -1.56
C PHE A 118 18.74 6.41 -0.96
N ARG A 119 19.11 7.05 0.15
CA ARG A 119 18.30 8.09 0.80
C ARG A 119 18.72 9.44 0.24
N LEU A 120 17.74 10.25 -0.12
CA LEU A 120 17.88 11.63 -0.57
C LEU A 120 17.30 12.47 0.56
N VAL A 121 18.13 12.77 1.57
CA VAL A 121 17.65 13.30 2.85
C VAL A 121 17.07 14.69 2.66
N GLU A 122 17.75 15.52 1.87
CA GLU A 122 17.37 16.88 1.53
C GLU A 122 16.05 16.92 0.74
N ASP A 123 15.77 15.89 -0.05
CA ASP A 123 14.55 15.76 -0.85
C ASP A 123 13.43 14.96 -0.16
N GLN A 124 13.66 14.49 1.08
CA GLN A 124 12.79 13.54 1.78
C GLN A 124 12.44 12.31 0.90
N GLY A 125 13.39 11.90 0.07
CA GLY A 125 13.20 10.94 -1.01
C GLY A 125 14.00 9.65 -0.82
N VAL A 126 13.61 8.62 -1.59
CA VAL A 126 14.36 7.37 -1.68
C VAL A 126 14.42 6.91 -3.13
N ILE A 127 15.62 6.65 -3.62
CA ILE A 127 15.84 5.92 -4.88
C ILE A 127 16.12 4.47 -4.55
N ASN A 128 15.44 3.55 -5.24
CA ASN A 128 15.72 2.13 -5.11
C ASN A 128 15.74 1.42 -6.46
N ARG A 129 16.56 0.36 -6.52
CA ARG A 129 16.66 -0.54 -7.66
C ARG A 129 16.59 -2.00 -7.23
N TYR A 130 15.66 -2.35 -6.34
CA TYR A 130 15.61 -3.68 -5.73
C TYR A 130 15.44 -4.83 -6.73
N GLY A 131 14.57 -4.69 -7.73
CA GLY A 131 14.30 -5.74 -8.72
C GLY A 131 13.57 -6.97 -8.13
N PHE A 132 12.53 -6.74 -7.32
CA PHE A 132 11.74 -7.80 -6.65
C PHE A 132 12.59 -8.85 -5.92
N ASN A 133 13.47 -8.43 -5.02
CA ASN A 133 14.08 -9.37 -4.07
C ASN A 133 12.97 -10.06 -3.24
N SER A 134 12.90 -11.38 -3.31
CA SER A 134 11.77 -12.19 -2.84
C SER A 134 12.26 -13.56 -2.38
N GLN A 135 11.70 -14.07 -1.29
CA GLN A 135 11.98 -15.43 -0.81
C GLN A 135 11.07 -16.51 -1.43
N GLY A 136 10.25 -16.14 -2.42
CA GLY A 136 9.35 -17.06 -3.12
C GLY A 136 8.01 -17.26 -2.41
N HIS A 137 7.00 -17.72 -3.15
CA HIS A 137 5.66 -17.99 -2.61
C HIS A 137 5.70 -19.02 -1.48
N ALA A 138 6.48 -20.09 -1.63
CA ALA A 138 6.54 -21.16 -0.63
C ALA A 138 6.95 -20.65 0.77
N LYS A 139 7.97 -19.78 0.83
CA LYS A 139 8.46 -19.25 2.11
C LYS A 139 7.51 -18.23 2.72
N VAL A 140 6.90 -17.37 1.90
CA VAL A 140 5.92 -16.39 2.38
C VAL A 140 4.64 -17.10 2.85
N ARG A 141 4.20 -18.13 2.13
CA ARG A 141 3.09 -18.98 2.53
C ARG A 141 3.32 -19.63 3.90
N GLU A 142 4.50 -20.22 4.12
CA GLU A 142 4.85 -20.82 5.42
C GLU A 142 4.67 -19.82 6.57
N ARG A 143 5.11 -18.56 6.38
CA ARG A 143 4.95 -17.50 7.39
C ARG A 143 3.49 -17.09 7.58
N LEU A 144 2.74 -16.96 6.49
CA LEU A 144 1.31 -16.64 6.54
C LEU A 144 0.50 -17.73 7.23
N GLU A 145 0.83 -19.00 7.00
CA GLU A 145 0.24 -20.15 7.69
C GLU A 145 0.54 -20.09 9.19
N LYS A 146 1.81 -19.92 9.58
CA LYS A 146 2.21 -19.76 10.98
C LYS A 146 1.49 -18.59 11.66
N TYR A 147 1.42 -17.45 10.98
CA TYR A 147 0.71 -16.29 11.49
C TYR A 147 -0.78 -16.59 11.70
N LYS A 148 -1.46 -17.20 10.73
CA LYS A 148 -2.86 -17.61 10.85
C LYS A 148 -3.09 -18.60 12.00
N TYR A 149 -2.20 -19.57 12.19
CA TYR A 149 -2.30 -20.50 13.31
C TYR A 149 -2.11 -19.79 14.65
N TRP A 150 -1.13 -18.88 14.73
CA TRP A 150 -0.87 -18.09 15.91
C TRP A 150 -2.10 -17.26 16.32
N THR A 151 -2.73 -16.53 15.38
CA THR A 151 -3.92 -15.71 15.67
C THR A 151 -5.16 -16.52 16.06
N LEU A 152 -5.28 -17.77 15.59
CA LEU A 152 -6.36 -18.68 16.01
C LEU A 152 -6.13 -19.33 17.38
N SER A 153 -4.87 -19.44 17.82
CA SER A 153 -4.48 -20.14 19.06
C SER A 153 -4.56 -19.26 20.33
N THR A 154 -4.62 -17.94 20.17
CA THR A 154 -4.67 -16.99 21.29
C THR A 154 -6.07 -16.92 21.91
N THR A 155 -6.20 -17.35 23.17
CA THR A 155 -7.46 -17.41 23.95
C THR A 155 -7.84 -16.11 24.66
N THR A 156 -7.03 -15.07 24.56
CA THR A 156 -7.32 -13.72 25.09
C THR A 156 -8.26 -12.97 24.14
N SER A 157 -9.12 -12.12 24.71
CA SER A 157 -10.16 -11.33 24.02
C SER A 157 -9.67 -10.32 22.97
N LYS A 158 -8.36 -10.29 22.65
CA LYS A 158 -7.78 -9.54 21.54
C LYS A 158 -7.34 -10.54 20.46
N GLN A 159 -8.26 -10.90 19.56
CA GLN A 159 -7.92 -11.64 18.33
C GLN A 159 -7.14 -10.71 17.41
N TYR A 160 -5.84 -10.97 17.19
CA TYR A 160 -5.00 -10.02 16.50
C TYR A 160 -5.02 -10.18 14.97
N ARG A 161 -5.70 -9.22 14.34
CA ARG A 161 -5.29 -8.40 13.18
C ARG A 161 -6.31 -7.26 13.13
N ARG A 162 -5.91 -5.97 13.16
CA ARG A 162 -6.85 -4.83 13.24
C ARG A 162 -6.97 -4.00 11.95
N GLY A 163 -6.61 -4.61 10.82
CA GLY A 163 -6.67 -3.97 9.52
C GLY A 163 -6.48 -4.98 8.40
N PRO A 164 -6.96 -4.68 7.18
CA PRO A 164 -6.80 -5.58 6.04
C PRO A 164 -5.33 -5.89 5.68
N LEU A 165 -5.07 -7.12 5.25
CA LEU A 165 -3.80 -7.51 4.65
C LEU A 165 -3.90 -7.52 3.12
N GLY A 166 -3.12 -6.66 2.47
CA GLY A 166 -2.88 -6.73 1.03
C GLY A 166 -1.78 -7.71 0.66
N VAL A 167 -1.98 -8.50 -0.40
CA VAL A 167 -0.95 -9.37 -0.97
C VAL A 167 -0.55 -8.85 -2.34
N ASN A 168 0.65 -8.26 -2.42
CA ASN A 168 1.21 -7.75 -3.66
C ASN A 168 2.00 -8.84 -4.39
N LEU A 169 1.58 -9.12 -5.62
CA LEU A 169 2.12 -10.18 -6.48
C LEU A 169 3.01 -9.57 -7.57
N GLY A 170 4.10 -10.25 -7.90
CA GLY A 170 4.99 -9.90 -8.99
C GLY A 170 5.50 -11.14 -9.73
N LYS A 171 6.06 -10.92 -10.92
CA LYS A 171 6.71 -11.97 -11.70
C LYS A 171 8.18 -12.15 -11.34
N ASN A 172 8.73 -13.35 -11.56
CA ASN A 172 10.17 -13.55 -11.55
C ASN A 172 10.85 -12.82 -12.73
N LYS A 173 12.10 -12.42 -12.55
CA LYS A 173 12.87 -11.70 -13.59
C LYS A 173 13.02 -12.53 -14.87
N THR A 174 13.30 -13.82 -14.72
CA THR A 174 13.55 -14.79 -15.80
C THR A 174 12.32 -15.62 -16.16
N SER A 175 11.11 -15.20 -15.75
CA SER A 175 9.90 -15.95 -16.10
C SER A 175 9.52 -15.72 -17.56
N ASP A 176 9.36 -16.83 -18.28
CA ASP A 176 8.87 -16.87 -19.66
C ASP A 176 7.34 -16.75 -19.74
N SER A 177 6.63 -16.92 -18.62
CA SER A 177 5.17 -16.81 -18.54
C SER A 177 4.75 -15.87 -17.40
N PRO A 178 4.82 -14.54 -17.62
CA PRO A 178 4.44 -13.56 -16.60
C PRO A 178 3.03 -13.77 -16.03
N ILE A 179 2.06 -14.14 -16.88
CA ILE A 179 0.66 -14.35 -16.46
C ILE A 179 0.58 -15.52 -15.47
N GLU A 180 1.25 -16.63 -15.74
CA GLU A 180 1.27 -17.78 -14.84
C GLU A 180 1.88 -17.44 -13.48
N ASP A 181 2.88 -16.56 -13.43
CA ASP A 181 3.46 -16.14 -12.16
C ASP A 181 2.42 -15.47 -11.24
N TYR A 182 1.59 -14.57 -11.80
CA TYR A 182 0.52 -13.92 -11.04
C TYR A 182 -0.58 -14.89 -10.66
N VAL A 183 -0.99 -15.78 -11.57
CA VAL A 183 -1.99 -16.82 -11.29
C VAL A 183 -1.54 -17.71 -10.13
N ARG A 184 -0.30 -18.21 -10.16
CA ARG A 184 0.29 -18.99 -9.06
C ARG A 184 0.32 -18.18 -7.75
N GLY A 185 0.54 -16.88 -7.83
CA GLY A 185 0.49 -15.97 -6.69
C GLY A 185 -0.88 -15.91 -6.04
N VAL A 186 -1.93 -15.78 -6.85
CA VAL A 186 -3.32 -15.81 -6.39
C VAL A 186 -3.65 -17.14 -5.73
N GLU A 187 -3.34 -18.25 -6.38
CA GLU A 187 -3.63 -19.60 -5.86
C GLU A 187 -2.87 -19.90 -4.56
N THR A 188 -1.60 -19.46 -4.47
CA THR A 188 -0.73 -19.82 -3.35
C THR A 188 -0.93 -18.91 -2.14
N LEU A 189 -1.05 -17.60 -2.36
CA LEU A 189 -1.03 -16.58 -1.30
C LEU A 189 -2.39 -15.91 -1.09
N GLY A 190 -3.28 -15.93 -2.07
CA GLY A 190 -4.61 -15.35 -1.97
C GLY A 190 -5.42 -15.83 -0.76
N PRO A 191 -5.43 -17.12 -0.39
CA PRO A 191 -6.17 -17.60 0.78
C PRO A 191 -5.84 -16.93 2.13
N PHE A 192 -4.73 -16.17 2.22
CA PHE A 192 -4.26 -15.50 3.43
C PHE A 192 -4.46 -13.98 3.45
N GLY A 193 -4.71 -13.35 2.30
CA GLY A 193 -4.91 -11.90 2.18
C GLY A 193 -6.37 -11.50 2.25
N ASP A 194 -6.62 -10.19 2.37
CA ASP A 194 -7.95 -9.55 2.32
C ASP A 194 -8.17 -8.81 1.00
N TYR A 195 -7.10 -8.44 0.30
CA TYR A 195 -7.13 -8.03 -1.10
C TYR A 195 -5.85 -8.44 -1.82
N LEU A 196 -5.91 -8.46 -3.15
CA LEU A 196 -4.82 -8.85 -4.04
C LEU A 196 -4.35 -7.63 -4.85
N VAL A 197 -3.06 -7.54 -5.12
CA VAL A 197 -2.49 -6.50 -5.98
C VAL A 197 -1.62 -7.13 -7.07
N ILE A 198 -1.92 -6.80 -8.32
CA ILE A 198 -1.04 -7.08 -9.47
C ILE A 198 -0.06 -5.91 -9.63
N ASN A 199 1.24 -6.16 -9.43
CA ASN A 199 2.27 -5.13 -9.61
C ASN A 199 2.97 -5.23 -10.97
N ILE A 200 2.54 -4.39 -11.89
CA ILE A 200 3.09 -4.23 -13.25
C ILE A 200 3.91 -2.96 -13.43
N SER A 201 4.22 -2.25 -12.34
CA SER A 201 4.70 -0.85 -12.39
C SER A 201 6.13 -0.63 -11.88
N SER A 202 6.79 -1.67 -11.34
CA SER A 202 8.19 -1.59 -10.91
C SER A 202 9.11 -1.21 -12.08
N PRO A 203 9.91 -0.13 -11.98
CA PRO A 203 10.91 0.21 -13.00
C PRO A 203 12.13 -0.73 -12.97
N ASN A 204 12.24 -1.58 -11.96
CA ASN A 204 13.46 -2.33 -11.63
C ASN A 204 13.47 -3.77 -12.18
N THR A 205 12.39 -4.17 -12.86
CA THR A 205 12.21 -5.46 -13.49
C THR A 205 12.06 -5.25 -15.00
N PRO A 206 13.06 -5.63 -15.82
CA PRO A 206 13.01 -5.41 -17.27
C PRO A 206 11.74 -5.96 -17.92
N GLY A 207 11.15 -5.19 -18.83
CA GLY A 207 9.93 -5.57 -19.55
C GLY A 207 8.67 -5.66 -18.70
N LEU A 208 8.70 -5.28 -17.42
CA LEU A 208 7.50 -5.37 -16.58
C LEU A 208 6.44 -4.32 -16.97
N ARG A 209 6.88 -3.08 -17.20
CA ARG A 209 5.98 -1.96 -17.50
C ARG A 209 5.26 -2.09 -18.84
N SER A 210 5.76 -2.92 -19.77
CA SER A 210 5.05 -3.19 -21.03
C SER A 210 3.76 -3.99 -20.80
N LEU A 211 3.60 -4.65 -19.63
CA LEU A 211 2.34 -5.28 -19.24
C LEU A 211 1.20 -4.27 -18.96
N GLN A 212 1.50 -2.98 -18.92
CA GLN A 212 0.49 -1.91 -18.80
C GLN A 212 -0.18 -1.58 -20.15
N GLY A 213 0.34 -2.10 -21.27
CA GLY A 213 -0.31 -1.96 -22.57
C GLY A 213 -1.69 -2.62 -22.58
N LYS A 214 -2.65 -2.02 -23.29
CA LYS A 214 -4.07 -2.42 -23.24
C LYS A 214 -4.31 -3.91 -23.39
N LYS A 215 -3.68 -4.53 -24.39
CA LYS A 215 -3.86 -5.95 -24.73
C LYS A 215 -3.25 -6.85 -23.67
N GLU A 216 -2.02 -6.55 -23.25
CA GLU A 216 -1.27 -7.30 -22.26
C GLU A 216 -1.95 -7.21 -20.89
N LEU A 217 -2.39 -6.02 -20.50
CA LEU A 217 -3.12 -5.77 -19.26
C LEU A 217 -4.43 -6.55 -19.25
N HIS A 218 -5.21 -6.48 -20.34
CA HIS A 218 -6.45 -7.22 -20.45
C HIS A 218 -6.21 -8.73 -20.29
N ALA A 219 -5.27 -9.30 -21.05
CA ALA A 219 -4.96 -10.72 -20.96
C ALA A 219 -4.52 -11.15 -19.55
N LEU A 220 -3.65 -10.35 -18.92
CA LEU A 220 -3.17 -10.61 -17.57
C LEU A 220 -4.29 -10.56 -16.53
N VAL A 221 -5.06 -9.47 -16.52
CA VAL A 221 -6.12 -9.26 -15.53
C VAL A 221 -7.23 -10.31 -15.70
N SER A 222 -7.63 -10.66 -16.93
CA SER A 222 -8.61 -11.72 -17.17
C SER A 222 -8.18 -13.05 -16.55
N ALA A 223 -6.95 -13.49 -16.79
CA ALA A 223 -6.44 -14.74 -16.22
C ALA A 223 -6.34 -14.70 -14.68
N VAL A 224 -5.94 -13.56 -14.12
CA VAL A 224 -5.86 -13.38 -12.66
C VAL A 224 -7.26 -13.35 -12.03
N LEU A 225 -8.25 -12.73 -12.68
CA LEU A 225 -9.64 -12.77 -12.24
C LEU A 225 -10.20 -14.19 -12.25
N ASP A 226 -9.92 -14.98 -13.28
CA ASP A 226 -10.33 -16.38 -13.36
C ASP A 226 -9.74 -17.22 -12.22
N ALA A 227 -8.47 -16.99 -11.89
CA ALA A 227 -7.81 -17.62 -10.74
C ALA A 227 -8.42 -17.16 -9.41
N ARG A 228 -8.64 -15.84 -9.24
CA ARG A 228 -9.24 -15.24 -8.03
C ARG A 228 -10.63 -15.79 -7.77
N ASN A 229 -11.44 -15.96 -8.82
CA ASN A 229 -12.81 -16.43 -8.71
C ASN A 229 -12.92 -17.92 -8.31
N LYS A 230 -11.82 -18.69 -8.40
CA LYS A 230 -11.75 -20.08 -7.92
C LYS A 230 -11.37 -20.17 -6.43
N LEU A 231 -10.97 -19.07 -5.80
CA LEU A 231 -10.70 -19.04 -4.37
C LEU A 231 -12.00 -19.19 -3.57
N TRP A 232 -11.88 -19.69 -2.33
CA TRP A 232 -13.01 -19.87 -1.42
C TRP A 232 -13.72 -18.55 -1.05
N LYS A 233 -13.02 -17.42 -1.18
CA LYS A 233 -13.57 -16.06 -1.03
C LYS A 233 -13.20 -15.20 -2.24
N ARG A 234 -14.13 -14.36 -2.69
CA ARG A 234 -13.88 -13.35 -3.73
C ARG A 234 -13.14 -12.16 -3.12
N LEU A 235 -11.82 -12.16 -3.24
CA LEU A 235 -10.95 -11.07 -2.75
C LEU A 235 -10.93 -9.88 -3.71
N PRO A 236 -11.11 -8.63 -3.27
CA PRO A 236 -10.86 -7.46 -4.10
C PRO A 236 -9.50 -7.54 -4.81
N LEU A 237 -9.49 -7.27 -6.11
CA LEU A 237 -8.31 -7.29 -6.96
C LEU A 237 -7.99 -5.86 -7.41
N LEU A 238 -6.75 -5.44 -7.15
CA LEU A 238 -6.24 -4.13 -7.53
C LEU A 238 -5.07 -4.26 -8.50
N VAL A 239 -4.87 -3.24 -9.33
CA VAL A 239 -3.69 -3.10 -10.18
C VAL A 239 -2.88 -1.88 -9.75
N LYS A 240 -1.58 -2.07 -9.50
CA LYS A 240 -0.67 -0.98 -9.13
C LYS A 240 0.05 -0.45 -10.36
N ILE A 241 -0.19 0.81 -10.70
CA ILE A 241 0.27 1.44 -11.95
C ILE A 241 1.46 2.38 -11.73
N ALA A 242 2.23 2.60 -12.80
CA ALA A 242 3.35 3.54 -12.78
C ALA A 242 2.83 4.99 -12.87
N PRO A 243 3.56 5.97 -12.31
CA PRO A 243 3.24 7.38 -12.53
C PRO A 243 3.67 7.88 -13.91
N ASP A 244 4.63 7.19 -14.53
CA ASP A 244 5.25 7.59 -15.80
C ASP A 244 4.44 7.02 -16.99
N LEU A 245 3.22 7.55 -17.18
CA LEU A 245 2.27 7.11 -18.21
C LEU A 245 1.87 8.27 -19.12
N THR A 246 1.63 7.98 -20.40
CA THR A 246 1.00 8.96 -21.30
C THR A 246 -0.50 9.06 -21.03
N SER A 247 -1.14 10.12 -21.54
CA SER A 247 -2.60 10.26 -21.47
C SER A 247 -3.37 9.13 -22.16
N ASP A 248 -2.79 8.56 -23.22
CA ASP A 248 -3.36 7.40 -23.92
C ASP A 248 -3.21 6.12 -23.09
N ASP A 249 -2.04 5.90 -22.48
CA ASP A 249 -1.86 4.75 -21.57
C ASP A 249 -2.84 4.80 -20.39
N MET A 250 -3.05 5.99 -19.81
CA MET A 250 -4.03 6.18 -18.73
C MET A 250 -5.45 5.85 -19.17
N ARG A 251 -5.85 6.26 -20.39
CA ARG A 251 -7.16 5.91 -20.97
C ARG A 251 -7.29 4.41 -21.19
N ASP A 252 -6.29 3.78 -21.79
CA ASP A 252 -6.29 2.34 -22.06
C ASP A 252 -6.39 1.51 -20.77
N ILE A 253 -5.64 1.89 -19.73
CA ILE A 253 -5.73 1.24 -18.41
C ILE A 253 -7.13 1.41 -17.82
N ALA A 254 -7.71 2.62 -17.87
CA ALA A 254 -9.05 2.88 -17.35
C ALA A 254 -10.12 2.07 -18.11
N GLU A 255 -10.03 1.99 -19.43
CA GLU A 255 -10.93 1.17 -20.25
C GLU A 255 -10.87 -0.31 -19.89
N VAL A 256 -9.66 -0.87 -19.74
CA VAL A 256 -9.49 -2.27 -19.32
C VAL A 256 -10.02 -2.50 -17.90
N ALA A 257 -9.74 -1.57 -16.98
CA ALA A 257 -10.21 -1.67 -15.60
C ALA A 257 -11.74 -1.68 -15.50
N LEU A 258 -12.41 -0.81 -16.27
CA LEU A 258 -13.86 -0.75 -16.34
C LEU A 258 -14.46 -1.98 -17.03
N ALA A 259 -13.89 -2.41 -18.16
CA ALA A 259 -14.37 -3.55 -18.93
C ALA A 259 -14.29 -4.87 -18.14
N LEU A 260 -13.21 -5.06 -17.38
CA LEU A 260 -13.00 -6.26 -16.55
C LEU A 260 -13.52 -6.11 -15.12
N GLN A 261 -14.10 -4.96 -14.77
CA GLN A 261 -14.62 -4.65 -13.43
C GLN A 261 -13.59 -4.93 -12.32
N ILE A 262 -12.37 -4.41 -12.51
CA ILE A 262 -11.32 -4.45 -11.48
C ILE A 262 -11.80 -3.68 -10.26
N ASP A 263 -11.54 -4.20 -9.06
CA ASP A 263 -12.09 -3.65 -7.82
C ASP A 263 -11.40 -2.32 -7.43
N GLY A 264 -10.17 -2.06 -7.90
CA GLY A 264 -9.51 -0.76 -7.74
C GLY A 264 -8.14 -0.62 -8.42
N LEU A 265 -7.58 0.58 -8.36
CA LEU A 265 -6.22 0.90 -8.81
C LEU A 265 -5.39 1.50 -7.67
N ILE A 266 -4.12 1.13 -7.57
CA ILE A 266 -3.16 1.78 -6.68
C ILE A 266 -2.34 2.77 -7.49
N VAL A 267 -2.54 4.06 -7.22
CA VAL A 267 -1.90 5.18 -7.89
C VAL A 267 -1.00 5.89 -6.87
N SER A 268 0.33 5.79 -6.94
CA SER A 268 1.15 5.13 -7.97
C SER A 268 2.38 4.42 -7.37
N ASN A 269 3.17 3.78 -8.22
CA ASN A 269 4.50 3.27 -7.90
C ASN A 269 5.58 4.38 -8.03
N THR A 270 6.86 4.04 -7.91
CA THR A 270 7.97 5.00 -8.02
C THR A 270 8.15 5.53 -9.45
N THR A 271 8.54 6.79 -9.58
CA THR A 271 8.87 7.44 -10.87
C THR A 271 10.32 7.20 -11.32
N ILE A 272 10.52 7.17 -12.64
CA ILE A 272 11.86 7.23 -13.25
C ILE A 272 12.35 8.66 -13.48
N SER A 273 11.47 9.65 -13.35
CA SER A 273 11.80 11.06 -13.53
C SER A 273 12.84 11.51 -12.51
N ARG A 274 13.76 12.38 -12.96
CA ARG A 274 14.78 13.02 -12.13
C ARG A 274 14.70 14.53 -12.36
N PRO A 275 13.83 15.25 -11.64
CA PRO A 275 13.69 16.69 -11.77
C PRO A 275 15.00 17.41 -11.44
N GLU A 276 15.29 18.50 -12.15
CA GLU A 276 16.45 19.35 -11.87
C GLU A 276 16.35 20.05 -10.49
N SER A 277 15.17 20.05 -9.88
CA SER A 277 14.93 20.62 -8.55
C SER A 277 15.39 19.74 -7.38
N LEU A 278 15.96 18.54 -7.64
CA LEU A 278 16.49 17.68 -6.60
C LEU A 278 17.74 18.29 -5.96
N LEU A 279 17.80 18.27 -4.64
CA LEU A 279 18.89 18.84 -3.83
C LEU A 279 19.97 17.82 -3.48
N SER A 280 19.60 16.54 -3.33
CA SER A 280 20.55 15.48 -3.00
C SER A 280 21.34 15.06 -4.24
N HIS A 281 22.67 14.93 -4.09
CA HIS A 281 23.61 14.56 -5.16
C HIS A 281 24.10 13.11 -5.05
#